data_AF-A0AAU5BMA5-F1
#
_entry.id   AF-A0AAU5BMA5-F1
#
_cell.length_a   1.000
_cell.length_b   1.000
_cell.length_c   1.000
_cell.angle_alpha   90.00
_cell.angle_beta   90.00
_cell.angle_gamma   90.00
#
_symmetry.space_group_name_H-M   'P 1'
#
loop_
_entity.id
_entity.type
_entity.pdbx_description
1 polymer ?
#
loop_
_entity_poly.entity_id
_entity_poly.type
_entity_poly.pdbx_seq_one_letter_code
_entity_poly.pdbx_strand_id
1 'polypeptide(L)'
;MTADTALRDGQCATTRNWLVREAIMALLFFGTDPNSSGGNCPAVWVDTDTAQGPELVLQGKFADARTRAVCSQDSPPADDEGVIRIPVRMVDQIRKACDAAEAAGSQL
;
A
#
# COMPACT_ATOMS: atom_id res chain seq x y z
N MET A 1 -29.73 -49.60 -36.16
CA MET A 1 -31.12 -49.10 -36.33
C MET A 1 -31.31 -48.04 -35.25
N THR A 2 -31.60 -46.80 -35.68
CA THR A 2 -32.00 -45.58 -34.90
C THR A 2 -30.98 -45.03 -33.87
N ALA A 3 -30.34 -43.87 -34.10
CA ALA A 3 -30.83 -42.48 -33.87
C ALA A 3 -31.16 -42.25 -32.37
N ASP A 4 -30.77 -41.21 -31.65
CA ASP A 4 -30.76 -39.76 -31.93
C ASP A 4 -30.10 -39.08 -30.70
N THR A 5 -29.15 -38.14 -30.86
CA THR A 5 -29.34 -36.67 -30.74
C THR A 5 -29.25 -36.06 -29.32
N ALA A 6 -28.18 -35.27 -29.19
CA ALA A 6 -28.01 -33.98 -28.48
C ALA A 6 -28.33 -33.85 -26.98
N LEU A 7 -27.37 -33.31 -26.21
CA LEU A 7 -27.22 -31.86 -26.02
C LEU A 7 -25.95 -31.54 -25.24
N ARG A 8 -25.20 -30.57 -25.77
CA ARG A 8 -24.15 -29.83 -25.08
C ARG A 8 -24.80 -28.78 -24.19
N ASP A 9 -24.08 -28.36 -23.15
CA ASP A 9 -23.80 -26.95 -22.79
C ASP A 9 -23.80 -26.70 -21.28
N GLY A 10 -22.82 -25.90 -20.85
CA GLY A 10 -22.97 -25.06 -19.66
C GLY A 10 -22.15 -25.42 -18.43
N GLN A 11 -20.82 -25.60 -18.57
CA GLN A 11 -19.95 -25.32 -17.41
C GLN A 11 -19.98 -23.81 -17.14
N CYS A 12 -20.85 -23.46 -16.18
CA CYS A 12 -21.15 -22.12 -15.73
C CYS A 12 -19.92 -21.45 -15.10
N ALA A 13 -19.48 -20.35 -15.72
CA ALA A 13 -18.35 -19.52 -15.33
C ALA A 13 -18.60 -18.72 -14.03
N THR A 14 -18.73 -19.39 -12.88
CA THR A 14 -19.02 -18.72 -11.59
C THR A 14 -18.07 -19.09 -10.45
N THR A 15 -16.86 -19.58 -10.75
CA THR A 15 -15.80 -19.80 -9.75
C THR A 15 -14.50 -19.09 -10.07
N ARG A 16 -14.39 -18.39 -11.21
CA ARG A 16 -13.15 -17.70 -11.62
C ARG A 16 -13.00 -16.26 -11.11
N ASN A 17 -14.01 -15.69 -10.47
CA ASN A 17 -14.00 -14.26 -10.10
C ASN A 17 -13.85 -13.99 -8.59
N TRP A 18 -13.81 -15.04 -7.76
CA TRP A 18 -13.76 -14.91 -6.30
C TRP A 18 -12.35 -15.02 -5.70
N LEU A 19 -11.35 -15.42 -6.48
CA LEU A 19 -9.94 -15.54 -6.04
C LEU A 19 -9.02 -14.45 -6.60
N VAL A 20 -9.45 -13.70 -7.62
CA VAL A 20 -8.65 -12.60 -8.22
C VAL A 20 -8.86 -11.27 -7.47
N ARG A 21 -9.87 -11.20 -6.60
CA ARG A 21 -10.15 -10.03 -5.75
C ARG A 21 -9.48 -10.11 -4.38
N GLU A 22 -8.72 -11.17 -4.09
CA GLU A 22 -7.83 -11.20 -2.94
C GLU A 22 -6.46 -10.64 -3.36
N ALA A 23 -6.15 -9.44 -2.85
CA ALA A 23 -4.80 -8.87 -2.75
C ALA A 23 -4.11 -8.37 -4.03
N ILE A 24 -4.78 -7.64 -4.92
CA ILE A 24 -4.05 -6.69 -5.78
C ILE A 24 -3.85 -5.39 -4.99
N MET A 25 -2.91 -5.39 -4.02
CA MET A 25 -2.49 -4.12 -3.40
C MET A 25 -2.03 -3.17 -4.50
N ALA A 26 -2.71 -2.04 -4.67
CA ALA A 26 -2.38 -1.05 -5.69
C ALA A 26 -1.30 -0.09 -5.15
N LEU A 27 -0.11 -0.65 -4.89
CA LEU A 27 1.03 0.09 -4.36
C LEU A 27 1.75 0.87 -5.47
N LEU A 28 1.54 2.18 -5.49
CA LEU A 28 2.25 3.12 -6.35
C LEU A 28 3.56 3.53 -5.69
N PHE A 29 4.70 3.26 -6.32
CA PHE A 29 6.03 3.57 -5.77
C PHE A 29 6.50 4.98 -6.16
N PHE A 30 6.93 5.78 -5.17
CA PHE A 30 7.37 7.18 -5.38
C PHE A 30 8.87 7.39 -5.20
N GLY A 31 9.59 6.38 -4.73
CA GLY A 31 11.05 6.40 -4.71
C GLY A 31 11.65 5.94 -3.39
N THR A 32 12.96 5.77 -3.45
CA THR A 32 13.84 5.53 -2.32
C THR A 32 14.78 6.72 -2.10
N ASP A 33 15.52 6.67 -1.00
CA ASP A 33 16.54 7.66 -0.68
C ASP A 33 17.51 7.93 -1.85
N PRO A 34 17.57 9.18 -2.37
CA PRO A 34 18.42 9.51 -3.51
C PRO A 34 19.92 9.44 -3.22
N ASN A 35 20.33 9.42 -1.94
CA ASN A 35 21.74 9.40 -1.53
C ASN A 35 22.18 8.04 -0.94
N SER A 36 21.37 6.99 -1.02
CA SER A 36 21.76 5.69 -0.49
C SER A 36 22.62 4.91 -1.49
N SER A 37 23.89 4.66 -1.15
CA SER A 37 24.78 3.73 -1.86
C SER A 37 24.92 2.36 -1.18
N GLY A 38 24.19 2.12 -0.08
CA GLY A 38 24.24 0.88 0.70
C GLY A 38 22.89 0.52 1.32
N GLY A 39 22.61 -0.78 1.42
CA GLY A 39 21.32 -1.33 1.83
C GLY A 39 20.87 -0.81 3.19
N ASN A 40 19.83 0.03 3.18
CA ASN A 40 18.92 0.45 4.26
C ASN A 40 18.26 1.77 3.83
N CYS A 41 17.56 1.73 2.70
CA CYS A 41 17.05 2.92 2.03
C CYS A 41 15.59 3.13 2.46
N PRO A 42 15.23 4.27 3.07
CA PRO A 42 13.83 4.61 3.24
C PRO A 42 13.14 4.72 1.88
N ALA A 43 11.85 4.41 1.87
CA ALA A 43 11.05 4.32 0.65
C ALA A 43 9.60 4.73 0.93
N VAL A 44 8.91 5.17 -0.11
CA VAL A 44 7.53 5.65 -0.02
C VAL A 44 6.68 5.07 -1.15
N TRP A 45 5.47 4.66 -0.78
CA TRP A 45 4.40 4.22 -1.69
C TRP A 45 3.08 4.88 -1.31
N VAL A 46 2.11 4.81 -2.21
CA VAL A 46 0.69 5.01 -1.93
C VAL A 46 -0.03 3.71 -2.21
N ASP A 47 -0.78 3.19 -1.25
CA ASP A 47 -1.76 2.13 -1.50
C ASP A 47 -3.08 2.79 -1.90
N THR A 48 -3.54 2.53 -3.12
CA THR A 48 -4.82 3.07 -3.61
C THR A 48 -5.98 2.07 -3.55
N ASP A 49 -5.74 0.84 -3.08
CA ASP A 49 -6.76 -0.23 -3.02
C ASP A 49 -7.13 -0.58 -1.56
N THR A 50 -7.40 0.46 -0.78
CA THR A 50 -7.81 0.37 0.63
C THR A 50 -9.29 0.75 0.78
N ALA A 51 -10.01 0.08 1.68
CA ALA A 51 -11.46 0.27 1.82
C ALA A 51 -11.86 1.66 2.36
N GLN A 52 -10.92 2.37 2.97
CA GLN A 52 -11.11 3.64 3.66
C GLN A 52 -10.60 4.85 2.85
N GLY A 53 -10.06 4.62 1.65
CA GLY A 53 -9.39 5.64 0.83
C GLY A 53 -7.86 5.53 0.92
N PRO A 54 -7.14 6.11 -0.04
CA PRO A 54 -5.73 5.82 -0.28
C PRO A 54 -4.84 6.13 0.93
N GLU A 55 -3.85 5.26 1.16
CA GLU A 55 -2.96 5.32 2.33
C GLU A 55 -1.50 5.52 1.91
N LEU A 56 -0.76 6.33 2.68
CA LEU A 56 0.69 6.46 2.51
C LEU A 56 1.41 5.33 3.24
N VAL A 57 2.25 4.60 2.52
CA VAL A 57 3.09 3.55 3.08
C VAL A 57 4.53 4.03 3.11
N LEU A 58 5.12 4.06 4.30
CA LEU A 58 6.47 4.60 4.53
C LEU A 58 7.39 3.56 5.16
N GLN A 59 8.50 3.27 4.49
CA GLN A 59 9.57 2.45 5.05
C GLN A 59 10.68 3.35 5.58
N GLY A 60 11.09 3.11 6.82
CA GLY A 60 12.16 3.87 7.48
C GLY A 60 12.78 3.10 8.65
N LYS A 61 13.73 3.75 9.33
CA LYS A 61 14.30 3.22 10.57
C LYS A 61 13.39 3.62 11.74
N PHE A 62 13.12 2.70 12.66
CA PHE A 62 12.44 3.05 13.90
C PHE A 62 13.20 4.13 14.68
N ALA A 63 12.46 5.06 15.27
CA ALA A 63 13.02 6.10 16.11
C ALA A 63 13.60 5.51 17.41
N ASP A 64 14.61 6.16 17.98
CA ASP A 64 15.16 5.75 19.28
C ASP A 64 14.17 5.96 20.44
N ALA A 65 14.48 5.37 21.60
CA ALA A 65 13.60 5.41 22.77
C ALA A 65 13.29 6.85 23.23
N ARG A 66 14.25 7.77 23.13
CA ARG A 66 14.07 9.18 23.51
C ARG A 66 13.06 9.87 22.61
N THR A 67 13.23 9.71 21.29
CA THR A 67 12.33 10.27 20.28
C THR A 67 10.92 9.70 20.46
N ARG A 68 10.80 8.37 20.63
CA ARG A 68 9.50 7.71 20.87
C ARG A 68 8.82 8.23 22.13
N ALA A 69 9.56 8.42 23.23
CA ALA A 69 9.02 8.93 24.48
C ALA A 69 8.46 10.36 24.35
N VAL A 70 9.13 11.22 23.57
CA VAL A 70 8.63 12.57 23.25
C VAL A 70 7.37 12.50 22.39
N CYS A 71 7.37 11.75 21.28
CA CYS A 71 6.19 11.61 20.43
C CYS A 71 4.99 11.02 21.18
N SER A 72 5.23 10.09 22.11
CA SER A 72 4.18 9.46 22.92
C SER A 72 3.50 10.43 23.89
N GLN A 73 4.10 11.60 24.18
CA GLN A 73 3.42 12.63 24.97
C GLN A 73 2.30 13.31 24.18
N ASP A 74 2.50 13.47 22.87
CA ASP A 74 1.51 14.11 21.99
C ASP A 74 0.47 13.09 21.49
N SER A 75 0.94 11.89 21.14
CA SER A 75 0.09 10.78 20.67
C SER A 75 0.70 9.44 21.09
N PRO A 76 0.17 8.79 22.15
CA PRO A 76 0.61 7.46 22.54
C PRO A 76 0.32 6.44 21.42
N PRO A 77 1.34 5.69 20.94
CA PRO A 77 1.12 4.70 19.89
C PRO A 77 0.36 3.47 20.41
N ALA A 78 -0.49 2.89 19.57
CA ALA A 78 -1.04 1.55 19.77
C ALA A 78 0.04 0.46 19.62
N ASP A 79 -0.28 -0.80 19.95
CA ASP A 79 0.66 -1.93 19.91
C ASP A 79 1.21 -2.21 18.50
N ASP A 80 0.44 -1.88 17.47
CA ASP A 80 0.77 -2.02 16.05
C ASP A 80 1.27 -0.72 15.40
N GLU A 81 1.41 0.36 16.18
CA GLU A 81 1.90 1.64 15.69
C GLU A 81 3.38 1.87 16.04
N GLY A 82 4.10 2.52 15.13
CA GLY A 82 5.53 2.76 15.28
C GLY A 82 5.95 4.13 14.78
N VAL A 83 6.82 4.80 15.54
CA VAL A 83 7.45 6.04 15.10
C VAL A 83 8.68 5.69 14.25
N ILE A 84 8.65 6.06 12.97
CA ILE A 84 9.78 5.90 12.05
C ILE A 84 10.45 7.25 11.77
N ARG A 85 11.76 7.24 11.53
CA ARG A 85 12.52 8.41 11.10
C ARG A 85 12.74 8.34 9.60
N ILE A 86 12.30 9.40 8.92
CA ILE A 86 12.54 9.60 7.50
C ILE A 86 13.49 10.80 7.31
N PRO A 87 14.57 10.66 6.52
CA PRO A 87 15.50 11.77 6.30
C PRO A 87 14.86 12.86 5.43
N VAL A 88 15.25 14.13 5.68
CA VAL A 88 14.69 15.30 4.98
C VAL A 88 14.81 15.25 3.45
N ARG A 89 15.79 14.52 2.91
CA ARG A 89 15.96 14.33 1.46
C ARG A 89 14.88 13.48 0.79
N MET A 90 14.06 12.76 1.57
CA MET A 90 12.89 12.04 1.07
C MET A 90 11.65 12.93 0.91
N VAL A 91 11.71 14.19 1.36
CA VAL A 91 10.56 15.09 1.38
C VAL A 91 9.96 15.27 -0.01
N ASP A 92 10.77 15.34 -1.06
CA ASP A 92 10.26 15.51 -2.42
C ASP A 92 9.52 14.27 -2.94
N GLN A 93 9.99 13.07 -2.60
CA GLN A 93 9.30 11.81 -2.91
C GLN A 93 7.99 11.70 -2.13
N ILE A 94 8.01 12.09 -0.85
CA ILE A 94 6.80 12.08 0.00
C ILE A 94 5.76 13.06 -0.52
N ARG A 95 6.16 14.29 -0.91
CA ARG A 95 5.21 15.28 -1.48
C ARG A 95 4.50 14.73 -2.71
N LYS A 96 5.24 14.11 -3.63
CA LYS A 96 4.65 13.48 -4.83
C LYS A 96 3.70 12.35 -4.47
N ALA A 97 4.01 11.57 -3.44
CA ALA A 97 3.13 10.53 -2.93
C ALA A 97 1.85 11.13 -2.33
N CYS A 98 1.96 12.22 -1.57
CA CYS A 98 0.79 12.96 -1.07
C CYS A 98 -0.09 13.46 -2.22
N ASP A 99 0.50 14.13 -3.22
CA ASP A 99 -0.24 14.65 -4.37
C ASP A 99 -1.02 13.53 -5.10
N ALA A 100 -0.42 12.34 -5.21
CA ALA A 100 -1.07 11.19 -5.83
C ALA A 100 -2.16 10.56 -4.95
N ALA A 101 -1.95 10.46 -3.64
CA ALA A 101 -2.95 9.98 -2.70
C ALA A 101 -4.17 10.90 -2.68
N GLU A 102 -3.96 12.22 -2.67
CA GLU A 102 -5.04 13.22 -2.74
C GLU A 102 -5.80 13.16 -4.07
N ALA A 103 -5.08 13.00 -5.18
CA ALA A 103 -5.70 12.85 -6.49
C ALA A 103 -6.56 11.56 -6.59
N ALA A 104 -6.09 10.46 -6.01
CA ALA A 104 -6.83 9.20 -5.96
C ALA A 104 -8.05 9.28 -5.01
N GLY A 105 -7.91 9.96 -3.86
CA GLY A 105 -8.99 10.14 -2.89
C GLY A 105 -10.08 11.11 -3.35
N SER A 106 -9.73 12.11 -4.17
CA SER A 106 -10.69 13.03 -4.80
C SER A 106 -11.51 12.38 -5.92
N GLN A 107 -11.17 11.15 -6.33
CA GLN A 107 -11.88 10.38 -7.35
C GLN A 107 -12.90 9.38 -6.77
N LEU A 108 -13.00 9.27 -5.45
CA LEU A 108 -13.97 8.44 -4.71
C LEU A 108 -15.19 9.25 -4.27
#